data_AF-A0A8J1YRU4-F1
#
_entry.id   AF-A0A8J1YRU4-F1
#
_cell.length_a   1.000
_cell.length_b   1.000
_cell.length_c   1.000
_cell.angle_alpha   90.00
_cell.angle_beta   90.00
_cell.angle_gamma   90.00
#
_symmetry.space_group_name_H-M   'P 1'
#
loop_
_entity.id
_entity.type
_entity.pdbx_description
1 polymer ?
#
loop_
_entity_poly.entity_id
_entity_poly.type
_entity_poly.pdbx_seq_one_letter_code
_entity_poly.pdbx_strand_id
1 'polypeptide(L)'
;MTDQQATASASSSSGPAKEEPKRYLHRGQLEKYIETDYKQFCKELCHFCKEKKATKRFAKTMSFITITMADAFWCPDCGRILCEQCRYGPHGCERIEGEKERNKNKTAEEIREEMESRALKERAKEEALEDDKRMERERLAEETSKRKFRRKVYAEKSKMIEQTMQQWLRTVISSSAASATAFSQGGTRKEVEDMFEKIKRLALQLYNDWEHPAQNCLLKDEWREVQQIYRRFVEISGVQVRDPESGGPLQMVHPWEEDGGGPPTT
;
A
#
# COMPACT_ATOMS: atom_id res chain seq x y z
N MET A 1 -79.71 -40.14 -3.34
CA MET A 1 -78.89 -40.83 -4.35
C MET A 1 -78.15 -39.73 -5.06
N THR A 2 -76.90 -39.50 -4.65
CA THR A 2 -76.18 -38.25 -4.85
C THR A 2 -74.92 -38.58 -5.63
N ASP A 3 -74.86 -38.13 -6.89
CA ASP A 3 -73.66 -38.14 -7.71
C ASP A 3 -72.59 -37.24 -7.05
N GLN A 4 -71.44 -37.82 -6.71
CA GLN A 4 -70.26 -37.08 -6.27
C GLN A 4 -69.17 -37.16 -7.34
N GLN A 5 -68.79 -35.98 -7.80
CA GLN A 5 -67.67 -35.69 -8.69
C GLN A 5 -66.35 -36.15 -8.07
N ALA A 6 -65.58 -36.93 -8.83
CA ALA A 6 -64.17 -37.21 -8.53
C ALA A 6 -63.30 -36.05 -9.05
N THR A 7 -62.82 -35.20 -8.14
CA THR A 7 -61.73 -34.26 -8.41
C THR A 7 -60.39 -34.98 -8.24
N ALA A 8 -59.71 -35.27 -9.35
CA ALA A 8 -58.33 -35.73 -9.35
C ALA A 8 -57.40 -34.54 -9.01
N SER A 9 -56.80 -34.57 -7.82
CA SER A 9 -55.75 -33.65 -7.43
C SER A 9 -54.47 -33.96 -8.21
N ALA A 10 -54.02 -32.99 -9.00
CA ALA A 10 -52.71 -32.98 -9.64
C ALA A 10 -51.63 -32.78 -8.57
N SER A 11 -50.87 -33.83 -8.26
CA SER A 11 -49.60 -33.72 -7.53
C SER A 11 -48.46 -33.61 -8.54
N SER A 12 -48.03 -32.38 -8.80
CA SER A 12 -46.85 -32.07 -9.60
C SER A 12 -45.58 -32.53 -8.87
N SER A 13 -45.05 -33.69 -9.26
CA SER A 13 -43.72 -34.14 -8.84
C SER A 13 -42.65 -33.43 -9.65
N SER A 14 -42.02 -32.41 -9.06
CA SER A 14 -40.81 -31.78 -9.57
C SER A 14 -39.64 -32.77 -9.59
N GLY A 15 -39.14 -33.10 -10.78
CA GLY A 15 -37.90 -33.86 -10.96
C GLY A 15 -36.67 -33.09 -10.46
N PRO A 16 -35.52 -33.78 -10.24
CA PRO A 16 -34.34 -33.17 -9.64
C PRO A 16 -33.75 -32.09 -10.55
N ALA A 17 -33.60 -30.89 -10.01
CA ALA A 17 -32.87 -29.80 -10.65
C ALA A 17 -31.44 -30.26 -10.97
N LYS A 18 -31.03 -30.17 -12.24
CA LYS A 18 -29.63 -30.35 -12.62
C LYS A 18 -28.83 -29.20 -12.00
N GLU A 19 -28.04 -29.48 -10.96
CA GLU A 19 -27.10 -28.51 -10.38
C GLU A 19 -26.19 -27.95 -11.49
N GLU A 20 -26.15 -26.63 -11.61
CA GLU A 20 -25.26 -25.98 -12.55
C GLU A 20 -23.79 -26.25 -12.19
N PRO A 21 -22.91 -26.41 -13.20
CA PRO A 21 -21.46 -26.51 -12.99
C PRO A 21 -20.90 -25.43 -12.07
N LYS A 22 -20.27 -25.82 -10.95
CA LYS A 22 -19.44 -24.89 -10.18
C LYS A 22 -18.28 -24.40 -11.05
N ARG A 23 -18.26 -23.09 -11.35
CA ARG A 23 -17.24 -22.42 -12.17
C ARG A 23 -16.49 -21.40 -11.34
N TYR A 24 -15.18 -21.31 -11.56
CA TYR A 24 -14.28 -20.32 -10.99
C TYR A 24 -13.79 -19.45 -12.14
N LEU A 25 -14.42 -18.30 -12.36
CA LEU A 25 -14.15 -17.44 -13.52
C LEU A 25 -12.85 -16.65 -13.37
N HIS A 26 -12.44 -16.43 -12.11
CA HIS A 26 -11.19 -15.75 -11.78
C HIS A 26 -10.32 -16.63 -10.90
N ARG A 27 -9.00 -16.56 -11.12
CA ARG A 27 -8.01 -17.30 -10.34
C ARG A 27 -8.19 -17.06 -8.83
N GLY A 28 -8.41 -15.82 -8.41
CA GLY A 28 -8.61 -15.48 -6.99
C GLY A 28 -9.81 -16.18 -6.33
N GLN A 29 -10.86 -16.56 -7.08
CA GLN A 29 -11.98 -17.33 -6.53
C GLN A 29 -11.57 -18.77 -6.20
N LEU A 30 -10.74 -19.36 -7.06
CA LEU A 30 -10.18 -20.69 -6.85
C LEU A 30 -9.17 -20.68 -5.71
N GLU A 31 -8.29 -19.68 -5.66
CA GLU A 31 -7.30 -19.51 -4.59
C GLU A 31 -7.98 -19.41 -3.22
N LYS A 32 -9.00 -18.55 -3.10
CA LYS A 32 -9.80 -18.43 -1.87
C LYS A 32 -10.46 -19.74 -1.46
N TYR A 33 -10.92 -20.56 -2.40
CA TYR A 33 -11.50 -21.88 -2.10
C TYR A 33 -10.44 -22.87 -1.59
N ILE A 34 -9.24 -22.86 -2.18
CA ILE A 34 -8.12 -23.70 -1.74
C ILE A 34 -7.65 -23.29 -0.33
N GLU A 35 -7.63 -21.99 -0.04
CA GLU A 35 -7.27 -21.46 1.28
C GLU A 35 -8.30 -21.80 2.35
N THR A 36 -9.58 -21.64 2.03
CA THR A 36 -10.67 -21.82 3.01
C THR A 36 -10.97 -23.29 3.28
N ASP A 37 -11.04 -24.12 2.23
CA ASP A 37 -11.57 -25.49 2.30
C ASP A 37 -10.69 -26.52 1.58
N TYR A 38 -9.37 -26.50 1.84
CA TYR A 38 -8.37 -27.34 1.17
C TYR A 38 -8.75 -28.83 1.07
N LYS A 39 -9.21 -29.42 2.18
CA LYS A 39 -9.57 -30.85 2.23
C LYS A 39 -10.75 -31.20 1.33
N GLN A 40 -11.71 -30.28 1.19
CA GLN A 40 -12.87 -30.45 0.32
C GLN A 40 -12.47 -30.23 -1.13
N PHE A 41 -11.69 -29.18 -1.39
CA PHE A 41 -11.09 -28.92 -2.68
C PHE A 41 -10.32 -30.14 -3.23
N CYS A 42 -9.52 -30.83 -2.40
CA CYS A 42 -8.79 -32.03 -2.84
C CYS A 42 -9.67 -33.24 -3.20
N LYS A 43 -10.96 -33.21 -2.86
CA LYS A 43 -11.94 -34.24 -3.21
C LYS A 43 -12.73 -33.90 -4.47
N GLU A 44 -12.59 -32.69 -5.00
CA GLU A 44 -13.28 -32.25 -6.22
C GLU A 44 -12.98 -33.17 -7.40
N LEU A 45 -14.05 -33.58 -8.07
CA LEU A 45 -13.98 -34.43 -9.23
C LEU A 45 -13.81 -33.57 -10.48
N CYS A 46 -13.13 -34.12 -11.47
CA CYS A 46 -13.00 -33.53 -12.79
C CYS A 46 -14.38 -33.20 -13.33
N HIS A 47 -14.59 -31.95 -13.71
CA HIS A 47 -15.89 -31.52 -14.18
C HIS A 47 -16.31 -32.23 -15.47
N PHE A 48 -15.35 -32.63 -16.30
CA PHE A 48 -15.62 -33.30 -17.57
C PHE A 48 -15.92 -34.79 -17.41
N CYS A 49 -14.97 -35.57 -16.91
CA CYS A 49 -15.16 -37.03 -16.81
C CYS A 49 -15.93 -37.46 -15.57
N LYS A 50 -16.10 -36.62 -14.55
CA LYS A 50 -16.77 -36.89 -13.26
C LYS A 50 -16.22 -38.07 -12.44
N GLU A 51 -15.30 -38.86 -12.98
CA GLU A 51 -14.77 -40.06 -12.33
C GLU A 51 -13.47 -39.81 -11.56
N LYS A 52 -12.62 -38.92 -12.07
CA LYS A 52 -11.25 -38.71 -11.55
C LYS A 52 -11.20 -37.45 -10.71
N LYS A 53 -10.55 -37.52 -9.54
CA LYS A 53 -10.21 -36.33 -8.75
C LYS A 53 -9.29 -35.42 -9.57
N ALA A 54 -9.64 -34.15 -9.66
CA ALA A 54 -8.86 -33.20 -10.45
C ALA A 54 -7.47 -32.93 -9.84
N THR A 55 -7.37 -33.03 -8.53
CA THR A 55 -6.21 -32.67 -7.72
C THR A 55 -5.53 -33.89 -7.11
N LYS A 56 -5.70 -35.09 -7.70
CA LYS A 56 -5.19 -36.36 -7.15
C LYS A 56 -3.70 -36.30 -6.76
N ARG A 57 -2.88 -35.62 -7.57
CA ARG A 57 -1.43 -35.45 -7.33
C ARG A 57 -1.08 -34.48 -6.20
N PHE A 58 -2.01 -33.61 -5.82
CA PHE A 58 -1.81 -32.58 -4.81
C PHE A 58 -2.43 -32.93 -3.45
N ALA A 59 -3.10 -34.08 -3.32
CA ALA A 59 -3.80 -34.43 -2.08
C ALA A 59 -2.89 -34.54 -0.82
N LYS A 60 -1.56 -34.62 -0.99
CA LYS A 60 -0.56 -34.68 0.09
C LYS A 60 0.34 -33.44 0.16
N THR A 61 0.16 -32.45 -0.70
CA THR A 61 0.97 -31.22 -0.71
C THR A 61 0.37 -30.15 0.20
N MET A 62 1.10 -29.08 0.47
CA MET A 62 0.55 -27.93 1.20
C MET A 62 -0.40 -27.11 0.32
N SER A 63 -1.35 -26.39 0.93
CA SER A 63 -2.32 -25.52 0.23
C SER A 63 -1.64 -24.46 -0.62
N PHE A 64 -0.58 -23.83 -0.11
CA PHE A 64 0.21 -22.83 -0.83
C PHE A 64 0.78 -23.37 -2.16
N ILE A 65 1.34 -24.58 -2.17
CA ILE A 65 1.85 -25.22 -3.39
C ILE A 65 0.71 -25.51 -4.38
N THR A 66 -0.48 -25.83 -3.87
CA THR A 66 -1.65 -26.11 -4.70
C THR A 66 -2.19 -24.83 -5.35
N ILE A 67 -2.14 -23.69 -4.64
CA ILE A 67 -2.50 -22.35 -5.13
C ILE A 67 -1.58 -21.90 -6.26
N THR A 68 -0.26 -22.01 -6.06
CA THR A 68 0.72 -21.62 -7.09
C THR A 68 0.58 -22.47 -8.35
N MET A 69 0.16 -23.73 -8.20
CA MET A 69 -0.10 -24.68 -9.28
C MET A 69 -1.58 -24.76 -9.71
N ALA A 70 -2.39 -23.72 -9.47
CA ALA A 70 -3.79 -23.67 -9.88
C ALA A 70 -3.98 -23.97 -11.38
N ASP A 71 -3.07 -23.46 -12.21
CA ASP A 71 -2.99 -23.69 -13.66
C ASP A 71 -2.59 -25.11 -14.02
N ALA A 72 -2.67 -26.07 -13.11
CA ALA A 72 -2.37 -27.48 -13.37
C ALA A 72 -3.64 -28.35 -13.32
N PHE A 73 -4.77 -27.81 -12.84
CA PHE A 73 -6.06 -28.50 -12.72
C PHE A 73 -7.28 -27.59 -12.97
N TRP A 74 -7.07 -26.29 -13.26
CA TRP A 74 -8.15 -25.36 -13.60
C TRP A 74 -8.00 -24.78 -15.01
N CYS A 75 -9.08 -24.75 -15.78
CA CYS A 75 -9.09 -24.13 -17.10
C CYS A 75 -9.49 -22.65 -16.99
N PRO A 76 -8.64 -21.70 -17.40
CA PRO A 76 -8.94 -20.26 -17.32
C PRO A 76 -10.08 -19.85 -18.26
N ASP A 77 -10.32 -20.61 -19.33
CA ASP A 77 -11.33 -20.28 -20.34
C ASP A 77 -12.76 -20.63 -19.91
N CYS A 78 -12.96 -21.82 -19.34
CA CYS A 78 -14.29 -22.28 -18.92
C CYS A 78 -14.50 -22.25 -17.40
N GLY A 79 -13.45 -21.92 -16.63
CA GLY A 79 -13.48 -21.82 -15.18
C GLY A 79 -13.65 -23.16 -14.45
N ARG A 80 -13.56 -24.29 -15.15
CA ARG A 80 -13.82 -25.63 -14.60
C ARG A 80 -12.55 -26.26 -14.03
N ILE A 81 -12.72 -27.04 -12.96
CA ILE A 81 -11.67 -27.90 -12.43
C ILE A 81 -11.66 -29.22 -13.22
N LEU A 82 -10.50 -29.59 -13.76
CA LEU A 82 -10.28 -30.72 -14.65
C LEU A 82 -9.15 -31.60 -14.10
N CYS A 83 -9.26 -32.91 -14.30
CA CYS A 83 -8.11 -33.80 -14.07
C CYS A 83 -7.04 -33.57 -15.15
N GLU A 84 -5.83 -34.02 -14.84
CA GLU A 84 -4.66 -33.88 -15.70
C GLU A 84 -4.91 -34.34 -17.15
N GLN A 85 -5.60 -35.46 -17.34
CA GLN A 85 -5.91 -35.98 -18.67
C GLN A 85 -6.94 -35.12 -19.42
N CYS A 86 -7.99 -34.63 -18.74
CA CYS A 86 -9.02 -33.81 -19.38
C CYS A 86 -8.58 -32.36 -19.58
N ARG A 87 -7.60 -31.88 -18.80
CA ARG A 87 -7.03 -30.54 -18.97
C ARG A 87 -6.38 -30.39 -20.34
N TYR A 88 -5.49 -31.32 -20.68
CA TYR A 88 -4.74 -31.30 -21.95
C TYR A 88 -5.47 -32.04 -23.08
N GLY A 89 -6.49 -32.84 -22.75
CA GLY A 89 -7.36 -33.53 -23.71
C GLY A 89 -8.63 -32.74 -24.07
N PRO A 90 -9.52 -33.34 -24.89
CA PRO A 90 -10.77 -32.71 -25.29
C PRO A 90 -11.78 -32.75 -24.14
N HIS A 91 -11.84 -31.69 -23.33
CA HIS A 91 -12.87 -31.52 -22.31
C HIS A 91 -14.09 -30.71 -22.79
N GLY A 92 -14.16 -30.40 -24.09
CA GLY A 92 -15.23 -29.59 -24.68
C GLY A 92 -15.31 -28.22 -24.02
N CYS A 93 -14.25 -27.41 -24.14
CA CYS A 93 -14.26 -26.06 -23.60
C CYS A 93 -15.29 -25.21 -24.38
N GLU A 94 -16.44 -24.95 -23.77
CA GLU A 94 -17.56 -24.19 -24.36
C GLU A 94 -17.11 -22.86 -24.97
N ARG A 95 -16.10 -22.20 -24.38
CA ARG A 95 -15.54 -20.95 -24.91
C ARG A 95 -14.80 -21.18 -26.24
N ILE A 96 -13.97 -22.21 -26.30
CA ILE A 96 -13.22 -22.59 -27.50
C ILE A 96 -14.16 -23.13 -28.57
N GLU A 97 -15.16 -23.92 -28.20
CA GLU A 97 -16.17 -24.45 -29.12
C GLU A 97 -17.06 -23.34 -29.66
N GLY A 98 -17.51 -22.41 -28.82
CA GLY A 98 -18.25 -21.22 -29.26
C GLY A 98 -17.40 -20.26 -30.11
N GLU A 99 -16.09 -20.15 -29.87
CA GLU A 99 -15.19 -19.41 -30.75
C GLU A 99 -15.00 -20.13 -32.09
N LYS A 100 -14.81 -21.46 -32.10
CA LYS A 100 -14.79 -22.25 -33.33
C LYS A 100 -16.08 -22.11 -34.13
N GLU A 101 -17.24 -22.15 -33.47
CA GLU A 101 -18.54 -21.99 -34.12
C GLU A 101 -18.73 -20.59 -34.69
N ARG A 102 -18.37 -19.53 -33.95
CA ARG A 102 -18.37 -18.15 -34.47
C ARG A 102 -17.40 -17.96 -35.64
N ASN A 103 -16.28 -18.68 -35.65
CA ASN A 103 -15.27 -18.59 -36.70
C ASN A 103 -15.59 -19.44 -37.93
N LYS A 104 -16.52 -20.40 -37.87
CA LYS A 104 -16.95 -21.19 -39.04
C LYS A 104 -17.58 -20.33 -40.13
N ASN A 105 -18.17 -19.20 -39.76
CA ASN A 105 -18.87 -18.29 -40.67
C ASN A 105 -18.03 -17.06 -41.05
N LYS A 106 -16.76 -16.98 -40.59
CA LYS A 106 -15.86 -15.87 -40.89
C LYS A 106 -14.83 -16.30 -41.92
N THR A 107 -14.50 -15.39 -42.83
CA THR A 107 -13.40 -15.57 -43.77
C THR A 107 -12.06 -15.50 -43.04
N ALA A 108 -11.01 -16.10 -43.62
CA ALA A 108 -9.65 -16.05 -43.06
C ALA A 108 -9.10 -14.61 -42.99
N GLU A 109 -9.67 -13.68 -43.75
CA GLU A 109 -9.33 -12.26 -43.74
C GLU A 109 -9.97 -11.55 -42.54
N GLU A 110 -11.26 -11.77 -42.28
CA GLU A 110 -11.96 -11.25 -41.09
C GLU A 110 -11.37 -11.75 -39.77
N ILE A 111 -10.92 -13.03 -39.73
CA ILE A 111 -10.26 -13.59 -38.54
C ILE A 111 -8.90 -12.89 -38.30
N ARG A 112 -8.15 -12.59 -39.36
CA ARG A 112 -6.87 -11.86 -39.23
C ARG A 112 -7.08 -10.43 -38.77
N GLU A 113 -8.04 -9.73 -39.36
CA GLU A 113 -8.37 -8.35 -38.99
C GLU A 113 -8.84 -8.26 -37.53
N GLU A 114 -9.64 -9.23 -37.06
CA GLU A 114 -10.06 -9.28 -35.65
C GLU A 114 -8.89 -9.57 -34.70
N MET A 115 -7.96 -10.47 -35.07
CA MET A 115 -6.75 -10.71 -34.27
C MET A 115 -5.85 -9.48 -34.20
N GLU A 116 -5.65 -8.79 -35.32
CA GLU A 116 -4.85 -7.56 -35.38
C GLU A 116 -5.51 -6.44 -34.56
N SER A 117 -6.83 -6.28 -34.65
CA SER A 117 -7.59 -5.32 -33.83
C SER A 117 -7.50 -5.64 -32.33
N ARG A 118 -7.59 -6.92 -31.94
CA ARG A 118 -7.40 -7.34 -30.55
C ARG A 118 -5.98 -7.09 -30.06
N ALA A 119 -4.97 -7.45 -30.86
CA ALA A 119 -3.56 -7.22 -30.52
C ALA A 119 -3.22 -5.73 -30.40
N LEU A 120 -3.86 -4.86 -31.19
CA LEU A 120 -3.70 -3.41 -31.08
C LEU A 120 -4.36 -2.86 -29.80
N LYS A 121 -5.56 -3.37 -29.46
CA LYS A 121 -6.26 -3.02 -28.21
C LYS A 121 -5.54 -3.53 -26.97
N GLU A 122 -4.93 -4.72 -27.01
CA GLU A 122 -4.13 -5.25 -25.91
C GLU A 122 -2.86 -4.41 -25.70
N ARG A 123 -2.12 -4.09 -26.77
CA ARG A 123 -0.95 -3.19 -26.68
C ARG A 123 -1.30 -1.83 -26.10
N ALA A 124 -2.40 -1.22 -26.53
CA ALA A 124 -2.85 0.06 -25.97
C ALA A 124 -3.23 -0.03 -24.48
N LYS A 125 -3.81 -1.16 -24.04
CA LYS A 125 -4.10 -1.40 -22.61
C LYS A 125 -2.84 -1.63 -21.79
N GLU A 126 -1.89 -2.37 -22.32
CA GLU A 126 -0.59 -2.60 -21.67
C GLU A 126 0.18 -1.29 -21.51
N GLU A 127 0.23 -0.47 -22.56
CA GLU A 127 0.87 0.85 -22.52
C GLU A 127 0.21 1.79 -21.50
N ALA A 128 -1.12 1.83 -21.43
CA ALA A 128 -1.83 2.61 -20.41
C ALA A 128 -1.52 2.13 -18.97
N LEU A 129 -1.47 0.81 -18.75
CA LEU A 129 -1.11 0.24 -17.44
C LEU A 129 0.35 0.51 -17.06
N GLU A 130 1.26 0.54 -18.04
CA GLU A 130 2.66 0.91 -17.80
C GLU A 130 2.82 2.39 -17.50
N ASP A 131 2.06 3.26 -18.17
CA ASP A 131 2.04 4.70 -17.90
C ASP A 131 1.52 5.01 -16.48
N ASP A 132 0.42 4.37 -16.07
CA ASP A 132 -0.10 4.48 -14.70
C ASP A 132 0.95 4.05 -13.66
N LYS A 133 1.67 2.96 -13.92
CA LYS A 133 2.76 2.51 -13.04
C LYS A 133 3.93 3.49 -13.01
N ARG A 134 4.23 4.15 -14.13
CA ARG A 134 5.27 5.19 -14.19
C ARG A 134 4.86 6.40 -13.38
N MET A 135 3.64 6.90 -13.57
CA MET A 135 3.11 8.04 -12.80
C MET A 135 3.11 7.75 -11.29
N GLU A 136 2.70 6.56 -10.87
CA GLU A 136 2.72 6.20 -9.44
C GLU A 136 4.15 6.13 -8.87
N ARG A 137 5.12 5.62 -9.64
CA ARG A 137 6.54 5.62 -9.21
C ARG A 137 7.10 7.03 -9.10
N GLU A 138 6.79 7.90 -10.06
CA GLU A 138 7.23 9.30 -10.05
C GLU A 138 6.64 10.04 -8.83
N ARG A 139 5.35 9.83 -8.54
CA ARG A 139 4.69 10.37 -7.34
C ARG A 139 5.36 9.92 -6.05
N LEU A 140 5.62 8.61 -5.91
CA LEU A 140 6.30 8.06 -4.73
C LEU A 140 7.74 8.58 -4.58
N ALA A 141 8.45 8.75 -5.70
CA ALA A 141 9.80 9.31 -5.70
C ALA A 141 9.79 10.79 -5.28
N GLU A 142 8.82 11.57 -5.76
CA GLU A 142 8.65 12.97 -5.39
C GLU A 142 8.31 13.11 -3.89
N GLU A 143 7.39 12.30 -3.36
CA GLU A 143 7.06 12.28 -1.93
C GLU A 143 8.27 11.90 -1.06
N THR A 144 9.08 10.95 -1.52
CA THR A 144 10.30 10.53 -0.83
C THR A 144 11.36 11.64 -0.83
N SER A 145 11.53 12.32 -1.97
CA SER A 145 12.42 13.48 -2.09
C SER A 145 11.98 14.63 -1.17
N LYS A 146 10.68 14.98 -1.18
CA LYS A 146 10.10 16.00 -0.30
C LYS A 146 10.31 15.66 1.18
N ARG A 147 10.09 14.41 1.59
CA ARG A 147 10.36 13.96 2.98
C ARG A 147 11.82 14.08 3.36
N LYS A 148 12.74 13.63 2.50
CA LYS A 148 14.18 13.75 2.73
C LYS A 148 14.61 15.20 2.91
N PHE A 149 14.09 16.10 2.07
CA PHE A 149 14.33 17.54 2.20
C PHE A 149 13.81 18.09 3.53
N ARG A 150 12.57 17.77 3.92
CA ARG A 150 12.00 18.24 5.20
C ARG A 150 12.81 17.78 6.41
N ARG A 151 13.28 16.53 6.43
CA ARG A 151 14.17 15.99 7.48
C ARG A 151 15.49 16.74 7.55
N LYS A 152 16.09 17.01 6.39
CA LYS A 152 17.33 17.79 6.29
C LYS A 152 17.17 19.15 6.98
N VAL A 153 16.09 19.85 6.66
CA VAL A 153 15.77 21.16 7.25
C VAL A 153 15.66 21.06 8.78
N TYR A 154 14.94 20.07 9.32
CA TYR A 154 14.82 19.89 10.76
C TYR A 154 16.18 19.60 11.43
N ALA A 155 17.00 18.74 10.82
CA ALA A 155 18.33 18.42 11.31
C ALA A 155 19.26 19.64 11.32
N GLU A 156 19.33 20.39 10.21
CA GLU A 156 20.20 21.56 10.10
C GLU A 156 19.78 22.65 11.09
N LYS A 157 18.49 22.94 11.21
CA LYS A 157 18.00 23.99 12.12
C LYS A 157 18.19 23.64 13.58
N SER A 158 17.88 22.40 13.99
CA SER A 158 18.14 21.94 15.35
C SER A 158 19.63 21.99 15.70
N LYS A 159 20.50 21.69 14.73
CA LYS A 159 21.96 21.80 14.89
C LYS A 159 22.42 23.25 15.07
N MET A 160 21.87 24.20 14.30
CA MET A 160 22.18 25.63 14.47
C MET A 160 21.80 26.13 15.87
N ILE A 161 20.63 25.72 16.37
CA ILE A 161 20.17 26.08 17.73
C ILE A 161 21.10 25.49 18.77
N GLU A 162 21.44 24.20 18.66
CA GLU A 162 22.37 23.52 19.57
C GLU A 162 23.72 24.23 19.64
N GLN A 163 24.32 24.55 18.49
CA GLN A 163 25.60 25.26 18.42
C GLN A 163 25.52 26.66 19.03
N THR A 164 24.45 27.41 18.75
CA THR A 164 24.26 28.76 19.29
C THR A 164 24.09 28.74 20.81
N MET A 165 23.27 27.82 21.34
CA MET A 165 23.11 27.63 22.78
C MET A 165 24.42 27.23 23.44
N GLN A 166 25.18 26.32 22.81
CA GLN A 166 26.48 25.91 23.32
C GLN A 166 27.46 27.09 23.39
N GLN A 167 27.52 27.90 22.34
CA GLN A 167 28.38 29.07 22.29
C GLN A 167 27.98 30.09 23.35
N TRP A 168 26.68 30.38 23.47
CA TRP A 168 26.15 31.28 24.49
C TRP A 168 26.49 30.81 25.92
N LEU A 169 26.27 29.53 26.22
CA LEU A 169 26.61 28.94 27.53
C LEU A 169 28.10 29.10 27.83
N ARG A 170 28.98 28.81 26.87
CA ARG A 170 30.44 29.01 27.06
C ARG A 170 30.78 30.48 27.33
N THR A 171 30.18 31.41 26.60
CA THR A 171 30.40 32.86 26.79
C THR A 171 29.93 33.34 28.16
N VAL A 172 28.72 32.92 28.58
CA VAL A 172 28.14 33.30 29.87
C VAL A 172 28.91 32.69 31.04
N ILE A 173 29.35 31.44 30.94
CA ILE A 173 30.16 30.78 31.99
C ILE A 173 31.55 31.41 32.11
N SER A 174 32.15 31.79 30.98
CA SER A 174 33.51 32.36 30.96
C SER A 174 33.57 33.81 31.42
N SER A 175 32.43 34.50 31.50
CA SER A 175 32.34 35.91 31.89
C SER A 175 31.50 36.08 33.15
N SER A 176 32.17 36.24 34.30
CA SER A 176 31.50 36.42 35.61
C SER A 176 30.59 37.65 35.64
N ALA A 177 30.96 38.72 34.92
CA ALA A 177 30.15 39.93 34.79
C ALA A 177 28.91 39.73 33.89
N ALA A 178 29.02 38.91 32.84
CA ALA A 178 27.89 38.57 31.99
C ALA A 178 26.92 37.59 32.66
N SER A 179 27.41 36.73 33.56
CA SER A 179 26.58 35.75 34.26
C SER A 179 25.46 36.37 35.10
N ALA A 180 25.68 37.54 35.71
CA ALA A 180 24.66 38.22 36.52
C ALA A 180 23.54 38.89 35.68
N THR A 181 23.84 39.34 34.46
CA THR A 181 22.88 40.04 33.58
C THR A 181 22.25 39.12 32.52
N ALA A 182 22.90 38.01 32.17
CA ALA A 182 22.47 37.08 31.13
C ALA A 182 21.15 36.34 31.43
N PHE A 183 20.73 36.30 32.70
CA PHE A 183 19.51 35.63 33.16
C PHE A 183 18.41 36.61 33.61
N SER A 184 18.54 37.89 33.25
CA SER A 184 17.67 38.97 33.71
C SER A 184 16.20 38.85 33.27
N GLN A 185 15.88 37.99 32.30
CA GLN A 185 14.51 37.77 31.79
C GLN A 185 13.79 36.55 32.40
N GLY A 186 14.16 36.14 33.62
CA GLY A 186 13.39 35.16 34.39
C GLY A 186 13.68 33.69 34.05
N GLY A 187 14.90 33.39 33.59
CA GLY A 187 15.40 32.03 33.41
C GLY A 187 16.53 31.70 34.37
N THR A 188 16.74 30.42 34.67
CA THR A 188 17.90 29.99 35.47
C THR A 188 19.00 29.40 34.59
N ARG A 189 20.25 29.45 35.06
CA ARG A 189 21.36 28.73 34.41
C ARG A 189 21.05 27.25 34.23
N LYS A 190 20.50 26.62 35.26
CA LYS A 190 20.10 25.21 35.24
C LYS A 190 19.07 24.93 34.16
N GLU A 191 18.05 25.79 34.01
CA GLU A 191 17.04 25.66 32.95
C GLU A 191 17.67 25.70 31.55
N VAL A 192 18.65 26.57 31.30
CA VAL A 192 19.32 26.63 30.00
C VAL A 192 20.23 25.41 29.78
N GLU A 193 20.90 24.91 30.82
CA GLU A 193 21.67 23.67 30.76
C GLU A 193 20.76 22.45 30.46
N ASP A 194 19.61 22.34 31.12
CA ASP A 194 18.61 21.30 30.88
C ASP A 194 18.07 21.36 29.44
N MET A 195 17.76 22.57 28.95
CA MET A 195 17.36 22.79 27.56
C MET A 195 18.48 22.44 26.58
N PHE A 196 19.73 22.74 26.90
CA PHE A 196 20.89 22.42 26.06
C PHE A 196 21.08 20.90 25.92
N GLU A 197 20.98 20.15 27.02
CA GLU A 197 21.04 18.69 26.96
C GLU A 197 19.88 18.11 26.14
N LYS A 198 18.69 18.71 26.25
CA LYS A 198 17.53 18.30 25.47
C LYS A 198 17.71 18.58 23.97
N ILE A 199 18.08 19.80 23.57
CA ILE A 199 18.30 20.13 22.16
C ILE A 199 19.45 19.33 21.55
N LYS A 200 20.50 19.03 22.31
CA LYS A 200 21.61 18.20 21.84
C LYS A 200 21.15 16.79 21.46
N ARG A 201 20.28 16.19 22.28
CA ARG A 201 19.67 14.88 21.98
C ARG A 201 18.74 14.96 20.77
N LEU A 202 17.86 15.97 20.72
CA LEU A 202 16.92 16.15 19.61
C LEU A 202 17.65 16.41 18.29
N ALA A 203 18.69 17.24 18.28
CA ALA A 203 19.48 17.52 17.08
C ALA A 203 20.16 16.25 16.55
N LEU A 204 20.71 15.41 17.44
CA LEU A 204 21.28 14.12 17.04
C LEU A 204 20.20 13.18 16.49
N GLN A 205 19.03 13.11 17.13
CA GLN A 205 17.92 12.28 16.67
C GLN A 205 17.41 12.72 15.29
N LEU A 206 17.22 14.02 15.07
CA LEU A 206 16.78 14.58 13.79
C LEU A 206 17.82 14.39 12.68
N TYR A 207 19.11 14.52 13.01
CA TYR A 207 20.20 14.23 12.09
C TYR A 207 20.23 12.74 11.69
N ASN A 208 20.10 11.85 12.68
CA ASN A 208 20.03 10.42 12.43
C ASN A 208 18.78 10.04 11.60
N ASP A 209 17.62 10.66 11.84
CA ASP A 209 16.43 10.43 11.00
C ASP A 209 16.61 10.93 9.56
N TRP A 210 17.40 12.00 9.37
CA TRP A 210 17.76 12.48 8.05
C TRP A 210 18.72 11.53 7.30
N GLU A 211 19.80 11.08 7.94
CA GLU A 211 20.78 10.16 7.30
C GLU A 211 20.27 8.73 7.18
N HIS A 212 19.57 8.26 8.21
CA HIS A 212 19.14 6.87 8.39
C HIS A 212 17.67 6.82 8.85
N PRO A 213 16.72 7.13 7.95
CA PRO A 213 15.31 7.22 8.32
C PRO A 213 14.77 5.86 8.76
N ALA A 214 14.44 5.75 10.05
CA ALA A 214 13.88 4.53 10.62
C ALA A 214 12.37 4.38 10.37
N GLN A 215 11.68 5.49 10.08
CA GLN A 215 10.24 5.54 9.88
C GLN A 215 9.89 6.26 8.57
N ASN A 216 8.67 6.05 8.06
CA ASN A 216 8.18 6.73 6.85
C ASN A 216 7.54 8.10 7.13
N CYS A 217 7.44 8.50 8.40
CA CYS A 217 6.89 9.77 8.86
C CYS A 217 7.99 10.78 9.24
N LEU A 218 7.59 12.05 9.36
CA LEU A 218 8.43 13.10 9.93
C LEU A 218 8.31 13.07 11.46
N LEU A 219 9.43 13.32 12.14
CA LEU A 219 9.51 13.50 13.60
C LEU A 219 8.91 14.87 14.02
N LYS A 220 7.60 15.02 13.84
CA LYS A 220 6.87 16.28 14.06
C LYS A 220 6.86 16.69 15.53
N ASP A 221 6.77 15.73 16.44
CA ASP A 221 6.70 16.02 17.88
C ASP A 221 8.07 16.49 18.39
N GLU A 222 9.14 15.82 17.98
CA GLU A 222 10.51 16.26 18.24
C GLU A 222 10.77 17.66 17.68
N TRP A 223 10.29 17.94 16.47
CA TRP A 223 10.41 19.27 15.90
C TRP A 223 9.66 20.33 16.71
N ARG A 224 8.44 20.05 17.18
CA ARG A 224 7.71 20.97 18.08
C ARG A 224 8.48 21.20 19.37
N GLU A 225 9.13 20.19 19.92
CA GLU A 225 10.00 20.36 21.09
C GLU A 225 11.20 21.27 20.80
N VAL A 226 11.84 21.12 19.63
CA VAL A 226 12.92 22.03 19.19
C VAL A 226 12.39 23.47 19.09
N GLN A 227 11.20 23.67 18.52
CA GLN A 227 10.57 25.00 18.44
C GLN A 227 10.31 25.60 19.84
N GLN A 228 9.86 24.79 20.80
CA GLN A 228 9.64 25.24 22.18
C GLN A 228 10.95 25.62 22.87
N ILE A 229 11.99 24.80 22.74
CA ILE A 229 13.33 25.09 23.29
C ILE A 229 13.86 26.39 22.69
N TYR A 230 13.75 26.57 21.37
CA TYR A 230 14.19 27.79 20.70
C TYR A 230 13.47 29.03 21.25
N ARG A 231 12.13 29.01 21.32
CA ARG A 231 11.35 30.14 21.85
C ARG A 231 11.77 30.50 23.26
N ARG A 232 11.90 29.50 24.14
CA ARG A 232 12.28 29.70 25.54
C ARG A 232 13.74 30.17 25.67
N PHE A 233 14.64 29.65 24.85
CA PHE A 233 16.03 30.11 24.81
C PHE A 233 16.13 31.57 24.38
N VAL A 234 15.41 31.99 23.34
CA VAL A 234 15.37 33.39 22.88
C VAL A 234 14.80 34.30 23.97
N GLU A 235 13.74 33.86 24.66
CA GLU A 235 13.14 34.59 25.78
C GLU A 235 14.13 34.78 26.95
N ILE A 236 14.91 33.76 27.32
CA ILE A 236 15.84 33.87 28.44
C ILE A 236 17.09 34.67 28.06
N SER A 237 17.65 34.39 26.88
CA SER A 237 18.97 34.90 26.48
C SER A 237 18.92 36.22 25.71
N GLY A 238 17.78 36.55 25.10
CA GLY A 238 17.66 37.62 24.11
C GLY A 238 18.41 37.35 22.80
N VAL A 239 19.06 36.20 22.65
CA VAL A 239 19.88 35.86 21.48
C VAL A 239 19.04 35.17 20.42
N GLN A 240 19.00 35.77 19.24
CA GLN A 240 18.40 35.14 18.06
C GLN A 240 19.42 34.31 17.30
N VAL A 241 19.04 33.08 16.95
CA VAL A 241 19.82 32.25 16.03
C VAL A 241 19.67 32.86 14.63
N ARG A 242 20.78 33.08 13.93
CA ARG A 242 20.75 33.62 12.56
C ARG A 242 20.80 32.49 11.55
N ASP A 243 19.97 32.62 10.53
CA ASP A 243 20.03 31.78 9.35
C ASP A 243 21.21 32.24 8.47
N PRO A 244 22.16 31.36 8.13
CA PRO A 244 23.33 31.73 7.34
C PRO A 244 22.98 32.15 5.90
N GLU A 245 21.87 31.68 5.33
CA GLU A 245 21.50 31.98 3.94
C GLU A 245 20.78 33.33 3.85
N SER A 246 19.82 33.59 4.74
CA SER A 246 19.03 34.82 4.72
C SER A 246 19.66 35.98 5.51
N GLY A 247 20.58 35.67 6.43
CA GLY A 247 21.15 36.64 7.38
C GLY A 247 20.16 37.15 8.44
N GLY A 248 18.91 36.71 8.37
CA GLY A 248 17.82 37.06 9.28
C GLY A 248 17.65 36.05 10.44
N PRO A 249 16.62 36.24 11.28
CA PRO A 249 16.30 35.31 12.35
C PRO A 249 15.94 33.93 11.77
N LEU A 250 16.38 32.87 12.45
CA LEU A 250 16.07 31.50 12.05
C LEU A 250 14.56 31.27 12.02
N GLN A 251 14.03 31.01 10.82
CA GLN A 251 12.61 30.72 10.64
C GLN A 251 12.28 29.35 11.25
N MET A 252 11.38 29.29 12.22
CA MET A 252 11.05 28.02 12.89
C MET A 252 9.74 27.38 12.41
N VAL A 253 8.91 28.12 11.68
CA VAL A 253 7.63 27.63 11.14
C VAL A 253 7.76 27.42 9.65
N HIS A 254 7.32 26.25 9.16
CA HIS A 254 7.42 25.89 7.76
C HIS A 254 6.04 25.71 7.10
N PRO A 255 5.86 26.08 5.82
CA PRO A 255 4.57 25.98 5.13
C PRO A 255 3.98 24.56 5.11
N TRP A 256 4.83 23.53 5.07
CA TRP A 256 4.41 22.12 5.07
C TRP A 256 4.00 21.57 6.44
N GLU A 257 3.99 22.40 7.48
CA GLU A 257 3.52 22.04 8.81
C GLU A 257 2.01 22.24 8.97
N GLU A 258 1.41 23.09 8.12
CA GLU A 258 -0.02 23.42 8.09
C GLU A 258 -0.89 22.32 7.46
N ASP A 259 -0.30 21.33 6.80
CA ASP A 259 -0.99 20.15 6.23
C ASP A 259 -1.54 19.17 7.30
N GLY A 260 -1.79 19.67 8.51
CA GLY A 260 -2.45 18.99 9.61
C GLY A 260 -3.85 19.54 9.88
N GLY A 261 -4.68 19.73 8.85
CA GLY A 261 -6.15 19.74 8.97
C GLY A 261 -6.78 20.59 10.07
N GLY A 262 -6.23 21.77 10.36
CA GLY A 262 -6.88 22.77 11.21
C GLY A 262 -7.48 23.87 10.34
N PRO A 263 -8.73 24.31 10.55
CA PRO A 263 -9.29 25.42 9.80
C PRO A 263 -8.47 26.70 10.07
N PRO A 264 -8.36 27.59 9.07
CA PRO A 264 -7.62 28.84 9.23
C PRO A 264 -8.25 29.65 10.36
N THR A 265 -7.50 29.88 11.42
CA THR A 265 -7.83 30.91 12.39
C THR A 265 -7.54 32.26 11.75
N THR A 266 -8.63 32.99 11.52
CA THR A 266 -8.75 34.39 11.11
C THR A 266 -7.90 35.34 11.93
#